data_AF-A0A7V1MJ43-F1
#
_entry.id   AF-A0A7V1MJ43-F1
#
_cell.length_a   1.000
_cell.length_b   1.000
_cell.length_c   1.000
_cell.angle_alpha   90.00
_cell.angle_beta   90.00
_cell.angle_gamma   90.00
#
_symmetry.space_group_name_H-M   'P 1'
#
loop_
_entity.id
_entity.type
_entity.pdbx_description
1 polymer ?
#
loop_
_entity_poly.entity_id
_entity_poly.type
_entity_poly.pdbx_seq_one_letter_code
_entity_poly.pdbx_strand_id
1 'polypeptide(L)'
;MHLGLDVLFLRHRHRLRGKRIGIVVHPASLDRHRRHALERFASTADFRLTAIFGPQHGLRGETQDNMIEWEGWRDPKLGIPIFSLYGATRMPTPEMLAEVDVLILDLQDVGTRVYTYIWTMALCMMAVAREDREMIVLDRPNPIGGVQVEGPVLQKGFESFVGMFPI
;
A
#
# COMPACT_ATOMS: atom_id res chain seq x y z
N MET A 1 4.25 -6.82 -20.32
CA MET A 1 3.36 -7.08 -19.16
C MET A 1 2.72 -5.76 -18.76
N HIS A 2 1.46 -5.78 -18.33
CA HIS A 2 0.80 -4.62 -17.72
C HIS A 2 0.65 -4.92 -16.23
N LEU A 3 1.18 -4.05 -15.37
CA LEU A 3 1.03 -4.17 -13.92
C LEU A 3 -0.38 -3.77 -13.50
N GLY A 4 -0.80 -4.11 -12.27
CA GLY A 4 -2.10 -3.71 -11.74
C GLY A 4 -2.38 -2.21 -11.87
N LEU A 5 -1.35 -1.38 -11.66
CA LEU A 5 -1.41 0.06 -11.88
C LEU A 5 -1.74 0.42 -13.35
N ASP A 6 -1.07 -0.21 -14.32
CA ASP A 6 -1.36 0.03 -15.74
C ASP A 6 -2.79 -0.40 -16.08
N VAL A 7 -3.21 -1.58 -15.61
CA VAL A 7 -4.53 -2.15 -15.89
C VAL A 7 -5.64 -1.29 -15.30
N LEU A 8 -5.47 -0.79 -14.07
CA LEU A 8 -6.41 0.14 -13.43
C LEU A 8 -6.64 1.37 -14.32
N PHE A 9 -5.57 2.04 -14.75
CA PHE A 9 -5.68 3.26 -15.54
C PHE A 9 -6.19 3.01 -16.97
N LEU A 10 -5.87 1.86 -17.56
CA LEU A 10 -6.31 1.51 -18.92
C LEU A 10 -7.76 1.04 -18.97
N ARG A 11 -8.25 0.32 -17.95
CA ARG A 11 -9.53 -0.43 -18.04
C ARG A 11 -10.51 -0.14 -16.91
N HIS A 12 -10.05 0.27 -15.74
CA HIS A 12 -10.87 0.31 -14.52
C HIS A 12 -10.94 1.67 -13.83
N ARG A 13 -10.45 2.76 -14.46
CA ARG A 13 -10.52 4.13 -13.90
C ARG A 13 -11.93 4.55 -13.44
N HIS A 14 -12.96 4.02 -14.10
CA HIS A 14 -14.36 4.30 -13.79
C HIS A 14 -14.75 3.88 -12.36
N ARG A 15 -14.08 2.86 -11.79
CA ARG A 15 -14.33 2.39 -10.42
C ARG A 15 -13.99 3.43 -9.35
N LEU A 16 -13.14 4.42 -9.69
CA LEU A 16 -12.65 5.42 -8.76
C LEU A 16 -13.33 6.78 -8.90
N ARG A 17 -14.20 6.94 -9.91
CA ARG A 17 -14.88 8.21 -10.17
C ARG A 17 -15.81 8.56 -9.00
N GLY A 18 -15.66 9.79 -8.50
CA GLY A 18 -16.47 10.31 -7.40
C GLY A 18 -16.12 9.74 -6.01
N LYS A 19 -15.14 8.85 -5.91
CA LYS A 19 -14.66 8.31 -4.63
C LYS A 19 -13.50 9.14 -4.09
N ARG A 20 -13.40 9.28 -2.77
CA ARG A 20 -12.20 9.76 -2.09
C ARG A 20 -11.18 8.62 -2.00
N ILE A 21 -10.00 8.84 -2.55
CA ILE A 21 -8.99 7.81 -2.78
C ILE A 21 -7.88 7.97 -1.76
N GLY A 22 -7.62 6.90 -0.99
CA GLY A 22 -6.38 6.71 -0.26
C GLY A 22 -5.44 5.80 -1.05
N ILE A 23 -4.12 6.04 -1.01
CA ILE A 23 -3.14 5.16 -1.68
C ILE A 23 -2.04 4.69 -0.72
N VAL A 24 -1.74 3.40 -0.74
CA VAL A 24 -0.59 2.77 -0.08
C VAL A 24 0.48 2.50 -1.13
N VAL A 25 1.58 3.22 -1.07
CA VAL A 25 2.61 3.25 -2.12
C VAL A 25 4.01 3.37 -1.50
N HIS A 26 5.02 3.03 -2.30
CA HIS A 26 6.43 3.04 -1.94
C HIS A 26 7.26 3.32 -3.21
N PRO A 27 8.60 3.44 -3.14
CA PRO A 27 9.40 3.85 -4.30
C PRO A 27 9.21 3.04 -5.59
N ALA A 28 8.96 1.72 -5.51
CA ALA A 28 8.77 0.88 -6.69
C ALA A 28 7.31 0.85 -7.22
N SER A 29 6.43 1.70 -6.68
CA SER A 29 5.06 1.92 -7.17
C SER A 29 5.06 2.70 -8.50
N LEU A 30 5.73 2.16 -9.51
CA LEU A 30 5.92 2.76 -10.83
C LEU A 30 5.01 2.09 -11.87
N ASP A 31 4.55 2.87 -12.84
CA ASP A 31 3.89 2.38 -14.06
C ASP A 31 4.91 1.93 -15.13
N ARG A 32 4.42 1.41 -16.26
CA ARG A 32 5.28 1.01 -17.40
C ARG A 32 6.15 2.13 -18.00
N HIS A 33 5.83 3.40 -17.72
CA HIS A 33 6.54 4.59 -18.17
C HIS A 33 7.44 5.18 -17.08
N ARG A 34 7.62 4.47 -15.96
CA ARG A 34 8.41 4.90 -14.79
C ARG A 34 7.84 6.14 -14.11
N ARG A 35 6.53 6.39 -14.22
CA ARG A 35 5.85 7.40 -13.42
C ARG A 35 5.31 6.77 -12.14
N HIS A 36 5.52 7.46 -11.03
CA HIS A 36 5.09 6.97 -9.74
C HIS A 36 3.56 7.02 -9.59
N ALA A 37 2.97 6.04 -8.90
CA ALA A 37 1.54 5.94 -8.66
C ALA A 37 0.98 7.25 -8.07
N LEU A 38 1.65 7.83 -7.06
CA LEU A 38 1.29 9.14 -6.51
C LEU A 38 1.11 10.22 -7.58
N GLU A 39 2.08 10.36 -8.49
CA GLU A 39 1.99 11.33 -9.59
C GLU A 39 0.84 11.01 -10.54
N ARG A 40 0.65 9.72 -10.86
CA ARG A 40 -0.46 9.26 -11.71
C ARG A 40 -1.83 9.57 -11.11
N PHE A 41 -2.03 9.31 -9.82
CA PHE A 41 -3.28 9.61 -9.13
C PHE A 41 -3.49 11.12 -8.98
N ALA A 42 -2.46 11.86 -8.57
CA ALA A 42 -2.55 13.31 -8.36
C ALA A 42 -2.76 14.12 -9.65
N SER A 43 -2.24 13.66 -10.78
CA SER A 43 -2.39 14.34 -12.08
C SER A 43 -3.67 13.99 -12.84
N THR A 44 -4.48 13.06 -12.33
CA THR A 44 -5.72 12.61 -13.00
C THR A 44 -6.91 13.44 -12.50
N ALA A 45 -7.42 14.32 -13.35
CA ALA A 45 -8.45 15.31 -12.99
C ALA A 45 -9.74 14.71 -12.38
N ASP A 46 -10.14 13.50 -12.80
CA ASP A 46 -11.36 12.83 -12.30
C ASP A 46 -11.16 12.15 -10.93
N PHE A 47 -9.95 12.14 -10.39
CA PHE A 47 -9.60 11.44 -9.16
C PHE A 47 -9.48 12.42 -7.99
N ARG A 48 -10.09 12.05 -6.87
CA ARG A 48 -9.99 12.81 -5.62
C ARG A 48 -9.06 12.07 -4.65
N LEU A 49 -7.77 12.34 -4.75
CA LEU A 49 -6.76 11.82 -3.82
C LEU A 49 -6.85 12.58 -2.49
N THR A 50 -7.07 11.88 -1.37
CA THR A 50 -7.31 12.50 -0.05
C THR A 50 -6.32 12.07 1.02
N ALA A 51 -5.65 10.93 0.87
CA ALA A 51 -4.65 10.46 1.81
C ALA A 51 -3.59 9.60 1.11
N ILE A 52 -2.37 9.62 1.65
CA ILE A 52 -1.25 8.79 1.21
C ILE A 52 -0.77 8.01 2.43
N PHE A 53 -0.40 6.75 2.23
CA PHE A 53 0.12 5.87 3.26
C PHE A 53 1.44 5.28 2.79
N GLY A 54 2.47 5.37 3.62
CA GLY A 54 3.76 4.72 3.37
C GLY A 54 3.97 3.51 4.30
N PRO A 55 4.63 2.43 3.83
CA PRO A 55 4.97 1.28 4.66
C PRO A 55 6.28 1.53 5.46
N GLN A 56 6.96 0.44 5.88
CA GLN A 56 8.18 0.47 6.71
C GLN A 56 9.28 1.44 6.24
N HIS A 57 9.54 1.52 4.94
CA HIS A 57 10.60 2.35 4.37
C HIS A 57 10.09 3.71 3.83
N GLY A 58 8.86 4.07 4.17
CA GLY A 58 8.24 5.32 3.77
C GLY A 58 7.83 5.38 2.30
N LEU A 59 7.36 6.57 1.90
CA LEU A 59 6.85 6.86 0.56
C LEU A 59 7.96 6.93 -0.50
N ARG A 60 9.10 7.54 -0.18
CA ARG A 60 10.22 7.78 -1.10
C ARG A 60 11.53 7.10 -0.70
N GLY A 61 11.49 6.14 0.24
CA GLY A 61 12.70 5.44 0.70
C GLY A 61 13.52 6.23 1.71
N GLU A 62 12.91 7.25 2.33
CA GLU A 62 13.57 8.27 3.16
C GLU A 62 14.19 7.67 4.44
N THR A 63 13.82 6.43 4.79
CA THR A 63 14.25 5.71 6.01
C THR A 63 14.95 4.38 5.71
N GLN A 64 15.36 4.14 4.46
CA GLN A 64 15.88 2.83 4.02
C GLN A 64 17.15 2.40 4.77
N ASP A 65 17.98 3.33 5.23
CA ASP A 65 19.32 3.02 5.74
C ASP A 65 19.39 2.64 7.24
N ASN A 66 18.37 2.92 8.07
CA ASN A 66 18.50 2.78 9.53
C ASN A 66 17.32 2.12 10.28
N MET A 67 16.31 1.55 9.59
CA MET A 67 15.06 1.06 10.22
C MET A 67 14.39 2.10 11.14
N ILE A 68 14.58 3.40 10.86
CA ILE A 68 14.04 4.49 11.68
C ILE A 68 12.53 4.58 11.45
N GLU A 69 11.77 4.60 12.56
CA GLU A 69 10.36 4.94 12.53
C GLU A 69 10.19 6.36 11.98
N TRP A 70 9.14 6.59 11.19
CA TRP A 70 8.86 7.90 10.63
C TRP A 70 7.43 8.31 10.94
N GLU A 71 7.25 9.61 11.06
CA GLU A 71 5.94 10.22 11.32
C GLU A 71 5.36 10.76 10.03
N GLY A 72 4.03 10.72 9.94
CA GLY A 72 3.31 11.32 8.84
C GLY A 72 3.51 12.84 8.77
N TRP A 73 3.27 13.42 7.59
CA TRP A 73 3.29 14.86 7.39
C TRP A 73 2.22 15.27 6.39
N ARG A 74 2.06 16.57 6.15
CA ARG A 74 1.15 17.08 5.12
C ARG A 74 1.93 17.30 3.83
N ASP A 75 1.52 16.68 2.72
CA ASP A 75 2.20 16.87 1.44
C ASP A 75 2.16 18.36 1.06
N PRO A 76 3.31 19.02 0.82
CA PRO A 76 3.34 20.47 0.60
C PRO A 76 2.77 20.89 -0.75
N LYS A 77 2.71 19.97 -1.73
CA LYS A 77 2.19 20.27 -3.08
C LYS A 77 0.70 19.99 -3.17
N LEU A 78 0.25 18.89 -2.58
CA LEU A 78 -1.12 18.40 -2.67
C LEU A 78 -1.99 18.85 -1.50
N GLY A 79 -1.39 19.24 -0.37
CA GLY A 79 -2.13 19.65 0.82
C GLY A 79 -2.97 18.52 1.40
N ILE A 80 -2.53 17.27 1.30
CA ILE A 80 -3.20 16.09 1.86
C ILE A 80 -2.28 15.38 2.86
N PRO A 81 -2.83 14.66 3.84
CA PRO A 81 -2.02 13.91 4.79
C PRO A 81 -1.28 12.74 4.13
N ILE A 82 -0.03 12.56 4.56
CA ILE A 82 0.80 11.36 4.36
C ILE A 82 0.91 10.71 5.73
N PHE A 83 0.46 9.47 5.87
CA PHE A 83 0.49 8.70 7.10
C PHE A 83 1.57 7.61 7.05
N SER A 84 2.22 7.38 8.18
CA SER A 84 3.13 6.24 8.38
C SER A 84 2.35 5.03 8.86
N LEU A 85 2.53 3.89 8.18
CA LEU A 85 2.08 2.57 8.63
C LEU A 85 3.25 1.76 9.20
N TYR A 86 4.18 2.45 9.86
CA TYR A 86 5.30 1.85 10.57
C TYR A 86 5.58 2.57 11.90
N GLY A 87 6.18 1.86 12.85
CA GLY A 87 6.40 2.35 14.22
C GLY A 87 5.11 2.33 15.04
N ALA A 88 4.69 3.51 15.52
CA ALA A 88 3.54 3.68 16.41
C ALA A 88 2.23 3.09 15.88
N THR A 89 2.04 3.09 14.55
CA THR A 89 0.84 2.56 13.91
C THR A 89 1.23 1.75 12.68
N ARG A 90 0.77 0.50 12.59
CA ARG A 90 0.98 -0.38 11.43
C ARG A 90 -0.32 -0.68 10.66
N MET A 91 -1.45 -0.43 11.30
CA MET A 91 -2.79 -0.61 10.75
C MET A 91 -3.42 0.77 10.63
N PRO A 92 -3.99 1.17 9.47
CA PRO A 92 -4.70 2.45 9.36
C PRO A 92 -5.75 2.59 10.47
N THR A 93 -5.79 3.75 11.12
CA THR A 93 -6.81 4.04 12.14
C THR A 93 -8.11 4.52 11.49
N PRO A 94 -9.25 4.50 12.20
CA PRO A 94 -10.50 5.07 11.68
C PRO A 94 -10.35 6.53 11.23
N GLU A 95 -9.58 7.32 11.97
CA GLU A 95 -9.32 8.73 11.68
C GLU A 95 -8.51 8.90 10.38
N MET A 96 -7.53 8.02 10.14
CA MET A 96 -6.77 8.03 8.89
C MET A 96 -7.64 7.66 7.68
N LEU A 97 -8.68 6.85 7.90
CA LEU A 97 -9.62 6.40 6.86
C LEU A 97 -10.87 7.28 6.73
N ALA A 98 -11.07 8.28 7.59
CA ALA A 98 -12.28 9.10 7.62
C ALA A 98 -12.59 9.79 6.27
N GLU A 99 -11.53 10.20 5.56
CA GLU A 99 -11.60 10.82 4.24
C GLU A 99 -11.29 9.85 3.08
N VAL A 100 -11.42 8.54 3.29
CA VAL A 100 -11.09 7.50 2.28
C VAL A 100 -12.31 6.60 2.05
N ASP A 101 -12.81 6.58 0.82
CA ASP A 101 -13.89 5.66 0.40
C ASP A 101 -13.32 4.38 -0.23
N VAL A 102 -12.16 4.50 -0.89
CA VAL A 102 -11.43 3.39 -1.49
C VAL A 102 -9.94 3.51 -1.21
N LEU A 103 -9.36 2.45 -0.64
CA LEU A 103 -7.92 2.34 -0.41
C LEU A 103 -7.28 1.54 -1.54
N ILE A 104 -6.36 2.15 -2.26
CA ILE A 104 -5.57 1.50 -3.30
C ILE A 104 -4.26 1.02 -2.70
N LEU A 105 -3.89 -0.24 -2.90
CA LEU A 105 -2.58 -0.75 -2.50
C LEU A 105 -1.74 -1.09 -3.73
N ASP A 106 -0.57 -0.47 -3.86
CA ASP A 106 0.38 -0.71 -4.94
C ASP A 106 1.79 -0.87 -4.35
N LEU A 107 2.12 -2.07 -3.88
CA LEU A 107 3.42 -2.38 -3.25
C LEU A 107 4.08 -3.55 -3.97
N GLN A 108 5.36 -3.41 -4.32
CA GLN A 108 6.16 -4.51 -4.85
C GLN A 108 6.76 -5.28 -3.67
N ASP A 109 6.24 -6.47 -3.42
CA ASP A 109 6.79 -7.40 -2.44
C ASP A 109 7.91 -8.27 -3.07
N VAL A 110 8.58 -9.09 -2.26
CA VAL A 110 9.66 -9.98 -2.70
C VAL A 110 9.33 -11.47 -2.59
N GLY A 111 8.13 -11.82 -2.15
CA GLY A 111 7.65 -13.21 -2.13
C GLY A 111 8.14 -14.03 -0.94
N THR A 112 8.43 -13.37 0.18
CA THR A 112 8.90 -14.05 1.41
C THR A 112 8.12 -13.58 2.63
N ARG A 113 7.89 -14.50 3.56
CA ARG A 113 7.09 -14.27 4.77
C ARG A 113 7.61 -13.12 5.64
N VAL A 114 8.93 -12.94 5.69
CA VAL A 114 9.55 -11.94 6.58
C VAL A 114 9.55 -10.52 6.02
N TYR A 115 9.22 -10.36 4.73
CA TYR A 115 9.10 -9.04 4.12
C TYR A 115 7.76 -8.43 4.51
N THR A 116 7.77 -7.22 5.04
CA THR A 116 6.64 -6.72 5.84
C THR A 116 5.49 -6.13 5.03
N TYR A 117 5.64 -5.98 3.70
CA TYR A 117 4.62 -5.34 2.87
C TYR A 117 3.35 -6.18 2.72
N ILE A 118 3.45 -7.51 2.64
CA ILE A 118 2.26 -8.39 2.71
C ILE A 118 1.50 -8.22 4.03
N TRP A 119 2.20 -7.92 5.13
CA TRP A 119 1.59 -7.69 6.44
C TRP A 119 0.98 -6.30 6.56
N THR A 120 1.61 -5.27 5.97
CA THR A 120 0.97 -3.96 5.78
C THR A 120 -0.31 -4.11 4.98
N MET A 121 -0.32 -4.91 3.90
CA MET A 121 -1.53 -5.20 3.13
C MET A 121 -2.60 -5.87 3.98
N ALA A 122 -2.24 -6.92 4.73
CA ALA A 122 -3.16 -7.62 5.63
C ALA A 122 -3.81 -6.68 6.66
N LEU A 123 -3.01 -5.82 7.30
CA LEU A 123 -3.48 -4.82 8.25
C LEU A 123 -4.41 -3.79 7.57
N CYS A 124 -4.07 -3.32 6.38
CA CYS A 124 -4.94 -2.44 5.60
C CYS A 124 -6.28 -3.11 5.28
N MET A 125 -6.27 -4.37 4.83
CA MET A 125 -7.49 -5.13 4.53
C MET A 125 -8.38 -5.31 5.77
N MET A 126 -7.79 -5.57 6.94
CA MET A 126 -8.55 -5.63 8.19
C MET A 126 -9.12 -4.27 8.60
N ALA A 127 -8.37 -3.19 8.40
CA ALA A 127 -8.82 -1.83 8.73
C ALA A 127 -10.00 -1.39 7.86
N VAL A 128 -9.88 -1.51 6.53
CA VAL A 128 -10.96 -1.13 5.61
C VAL A 128 -12.22 -1.98 5.80
N ALA A 129 -12.07 -3.26 6.14
CA ALA A 129 -13.21 -4.14 6.42
C ALA A 129 -13.97 -3.71 7.69
N ARG A 130 -13.26 -3.21 8.72
CA ARG A 130 -13.89 -2.69 9.94
C ARG A 130 -14.66 -1.39 9.71
N GLU A 131 -14.18 -0.58 8.78
CA GLU A 131 -14.74 0.74 8.44
C GLU A 131 -15.70 0.71 7.25
N ASP A 132 -16.10 -0.48 6.77
CA ASP A 132 -16.95 -0.69 5.58
C ASP A 132 -16.47 0.08 4.33
N ARG A 133 -15.15 0.05 4.08
CA ARG A 133 -14.49 0.71 2.95
C ARG A 133 -14.04 -0.31 1.89
N GLU A 134 -13.97 0.14 0.64
CA GLU A 134 -13.44 -0.69 -0.45
C GLU A 134 -11.91 -0.65 -0.42
N MET A 135 -11.28 -1.78 -0.74
CA MET A 135 -9.85 -1.82 -1.06
C MET A 135 -9.62 -2.49 -2.40
N ILE A 136 -8.71 -1.92 -3.18
CA ILE A 136 -8.29 -2.44 -4.48
C ILE A 136 -6.79 -2.68 -4.42
N VAL A 137 -6.39 -3.94 -4.62
CA VAL A 137 -4.99 -4.34 -4.72
C VAL A 137 -4.55 -4.25 -6.19
N LEU A 138 -3.53 -3.43 -6.46
CA LEU A 138 -2.89 -3.35 -7.77
C LEU A 138 -1.84 -4.45 -7.84
N ASP A 139 -2.25 -5.57 -8.40
CA ASP A 139 -1.44 -6.79 -8.43
C ASP A 139 -0.08 -6.57 -9.11
N ARG A 140 0.95 -7.20 -8.55
CA ARG A 140 2.35 -7.13 -8.99
C ARG A 140 2.97 -8.52 -9.02
N PRO A 141 3.90 -8.80 -9.97
CA PRO A 141 4.56 -10.09 -10.02
C PRO A 141 5.29 -10.41 -8.72
N ASN A 142 5.18 -11.65 -8.25
CA ASN A 142 6.11 -12.19 -7.28
C ASN A 142 7.48 -12.39 -7.97
N PRO A 143 8.56 -11.72 -7.52
CA PRO A 143 9.85 -11.75 -8.21
C PRO A 143 10.55 -13.11 -8.16
N ILE A 144 10.19 -13.99 -7.22
CA ILE A 144 10.68 -15.38 -7.18
C ILE A 144 9.75 -16.36 -7.93
N GLY A 145 8.73 -15.84 -8.63
CA GLY A 145 7.73 -16.63 -9.34
C GLY A 145 6.59 -17.09 -8.43
N GLY A 146 5.74 -17.98 -8.95
CA GLY A 146 4.56 -18.50 -8.24
C GLY A 146 4.51 -20.02 -8.14
N VAL A 147 5.67 -20.68 -8.25
CA VAL A 147 5.77 -22.16 -8.30
C VAL A 147 6.54 -22.71 -7.11
N GLN A 148 7.65 -22.09 -6.73
CA GLN A 148 8.45 -22.52 -5.58
C GLN A 148 7.75 -22.13 -4.27
N VAL A 149 7.69 -23.08 -3.35
CA VAL A 149 7.17 -22.90 -1.98
C VAL A 149 8.14 -23.61 -1.05
N GLU A 150 8.64 -22.88 -0.05
CA GLU A 150 9.70 -23.35 0.84
C GLU A 150 9.45 -22.91 2.28
N GLY A 151 10.04 -23.66 3.22
CA GLY A 151 9.99 -23.36 4.65
C GLY A 151 8.75 -23.93 5.37
N PRO A 152 8.79 -24.00 6.70
CA PRO A 152 7.66 -24.44 7.49
C PRO A 152 6.58 -23.36 7.55
N VAL A 153 5.32 -23.78 7.54
CA VAL A 153 4.18 -22.90 7.87
C VAL A 153 4.38 -22.30 9.26
N LEU A 154 3.98 -21.04 9.43
CA LEU A 154 4.07 -20.35 10.72
C LEU A 154 3.32 -21.13 11.82
N GLN A 155 4.02 -21.38 12.92
CA GLN A 155 3.46 -22.06 14.08
C GLN A 155 2.65 -21.08 14.92
N LYS A 156 1.53 -21.55 15.45
CA LYS A 156 0.69 -20.79 16.39
C LYS A 156 1.52 -20.34 17.59
N GLY A 157 1.41 -19.06 17.95
CA GLY A 157 2.16 -18.42 19.04
C GLY A 157 3.44 -17.71 18.59
N PHE A 158 3.84 -17.83 17.32
CA PHE A 158 4.99 -17.13 16.74
C PHE A 158 4.58 -15.99 15.80
N GLU A 159 3.29 -15.63 15.76
CA GLU A 159 2.79 -14.54 14.92
C GLU A 159 3.38 -13.19 15.33
N SER A 160 3.83 -12.43 14.35
CA SER A 160 4.42 -11.10 14.53
C SER A 160 4.31 -10.27 13.25
N PHE A 161 4.82 -9.04 13.24
CA PHE A 161 4.82 -8.20 12.03
C PHE A 161 5.77 -8.70 10.92
N VAL A 162 6.58 -9.72 11.18
CA VAL A 162 7.40 -10.43 10.17
C VAL A 162 6.84 -11.82 9.83
N GLY A 163 5.59 -12.08 10.22
CA GLY A 163 4.87 -13.33 9.97
C GLY A 163 3.52 -13.33 10.67
N MET A 164 2.44 -12.90 10.00
CA MET A 164 1.13 -12.78 10.65
C MET A 164 0.16 -13.95 10.37
N PHE A 165 0.31 -14.61 9.22
CA PHE A 165 -0.58 -15.68 8.79
C PHE A 165 0.18 -16.99 8.56
N PRO A 166 -0.51 -18.14 8.65
CA PRO A 166 0.08 -19.46 8.44
C PRO A 166 0.34 -19.71 6.95
N ILE A 167 1.40 -19.07 6.43
CA ILE A 167 2.00 -19.30 5.11
C ILE A 167 3.47 -19.67 5.24
#